data_AF-A0A7V3FZR4-F1
#
_entry.id   AF-A0A7V3FZR4-F1
#
_cell.length_a   1.000
_cell.length_b   1.000
_cell.length_c   1.000
_cell.angle_alpha   90.00
_cell.angle_beta   90.00
_cell.angle_gamma   90.00
#
_symmetry.space_group_name_H-M   'P 1'
#
loop_
_entity.id
_entity.type
_entity.pdbx_description
1 polymer ?
#
loop_
_entity_poly.entity_id
_entity_poly.type
_entity_poly.pdbx_seq_one_letter_code
_entity_poly.pdbx_strand_id
1 'polypeptide(L)'
;DSIRSPSWADGLLLVPGKEFMALRPKRDGSSPEVVWKSNKMQATYATPVYYQGKVYALTNQSVNAIDGASGKLLWQERVTGPFSASPVVADDKIYVVNEKGRIFVLQTGEQSKILGTGDLDDVILATPAIADGAVFFRSDRWVYCFQSPKK
;
A
#
# COMPACT_ATOMS: atom_id res chain seq x y z
N ASP A 1 -0.51 10.81 17.76
CA ASP A 1 0.54 10.16 16.95
C ASP A 1 -0.03 9.04 16.11
N SER A 2 0.38 8.91 14.84
CA SER A 2 0.13 7.69 14.05
C SER A 2 1.41 6.87 13.98
N ILE A 3 1.29 5.55 14.19
CA ILE A 3 2.40 4.61 14.04
C ILE A 3 2.43 4.20 12.57
N ARG A 4 3.17 4.95 11.75
CA ARG A 4 3.45 4.53 10.37
C ARG A 4 4.67 3.63 10.40
N SER A 5 4.57 2.46 9.78
CA SER A 5 5.69 1.52 9.77
C SER A 5 6.55 1.73 8.54
N PRO A 6 7.89 1.72 8.67
CA PRO A 6 8.75 1.71 7.50
C PRO A 6 8.71 0.34 6.80
N SER A 7 8.99 0.31 5.50
CA SER A 7 9.15 -0.91 4.73
C SER A 7 10.51 -0.98 4.05
N TRP A 8 11.03 -2.20 3.85
CA TRP A 8 12.30 -2.42 3.18
C TRP A 8 12.08 -2.83 1.73
N ALA A 9 12.81 -2.22 0.81
CA ALA A 9 12.70 -2.50 -0.61
C ALA A 9 13.96 -2.12 -1.37
N ASP A 10 14.51 -3.06 -2.14
CA ASP A 10 15.61 -2.79 -3.09
C ASP A 10 16.82 -2.03 -2.46
N GLY A 11 17.19 -2.44 -1.25
CA GLY A 11 18.28 -1.79 -0.50
C GLY A 11 17.92 -0.45 0.14
N LEU A 12 16.67 -0.02 0.05
CA LEU A 12 16.14 1.21 0.61
C LEU A 12 15.17 0.92 1.76
N LEU A 13 15.27 1.73 2.82
CA LEU A 13 14.28 1.84 3.88
C LEU A 13 13.30 2.96 3.50
N LEU A 14 12.06 2.58 3.21
CA LEU A 14 10.94 3.45 2.91
C LEU A 14 10.31 3.91 4.22
N VAL A 15 10.38 5.21 4.50
CA VAL A 15 9.91 5.81 5.77
C VAL A 15 8.70 6.72 5.49
N PRO A 16 7.46 6.22 5.64
CA PRO A 16 6.26 7.04 5.48
C PRO A 16 6.15 8.10 6.58
N GLY A 17 5.73 9.31 6.23
CA GLY A 17 5.65 10.43 7.16
C GLY A 17 5.06 11.69 6.50
N LYS A 18 5.20 12.83 7.17
CA LYS A 18 4.88 14.14 6.56
C LYS A 18 5.72 14.38 5.30
N GLU A 19 7.00 14.02 5.37
CA GLU A 19 7.83 13.73 4.21
C GLU A 19 8.00 12.21 4.14
N PHE A 20 7.57 11.62 3.04
CA PHE A 20 7.90 10.22 2.74
C PHE A 20 9.31 10.20 2.17
N MET A 21 10.20 9.41 2.77
CA MET A 21 11.60 9.28 2.38
C MET A 21 11.94 7.85 1.97
N ALA A 22 12.92 7.71 1.08
CA ALA A 22 13.72 6.50 0.95
C ALA A 22 15.12 6.77 1.47
N LEU A 23 15.57 5.93 2.38
CA LEU A 23 16.86 6.01 3.03
C LEU A 23 17.71 4.81 2.63
N ARG A 24 19.00 5.01 2.36
CA ARG A 24 19.96 3.92 2.20
C ARG A 24 20.79 3.82 3.48
N PRO A 25 20.63 2.76 4.29
CA PRO A 25 21.46 2.55 5.47
C PRO A 25 22.93 2.36 5.08
N LYS A 26 23.83 2.86 5.92
CA LYS A 26 25.26 2.65 5.77
C LYS A 26 25.75 1.64 6.80
N ARG A 27 26.63 0.73 6.36
CA ARG A 27 27.14 -0.37 7.20
C ARG A 27 28.14 0.10 8.27
N ASP A 28 28.71 1.28 8.09
CA ASP A 28 29.67 1.90 9.01
C ASP A 28 29.00 2.56 10.23
N GLY A 29 27.66 2.47 10.34
CA GLY A 29 26.90 3.07 11.44
C GLY A 29 26.70 4.57 11.33
N SER A 30 27.19 5.22 10.27
CA SER A 30 26.91 6.62 10.00
C SER A 30 25.47 6.84 9.55
N SER A 31 25.01 8.10 9.60
CA SER A 31 23.65 8.46 9.20
C SER A 31 23.31 7.96 7.79
N PRO A 32 22.08 7.42 7.59
CA PRO A 32 21.68 6.91 6.29
C PRO A 32 21.69 8.03 5.23
N GLU A 33 21.95 7.65 3.98
CA GLU A 33 21.81 8.55 2.84
C GLU A 33 20.33 8.73 2.51
N VAL A 34 19.88 9.98 2.34
CA VAL A 34 18.56 10.27 1.80
C VAL A 34 18.62 10.13 0.29
N VAL A 35 18.05 9.05 -0.26
CA VAL A 35 18.02 8.81 -1.71
C VAL A 35 17.00 9.70 -2.38
N TRP A 36 15.80 9.78 -1.79
CA TRP A 36 14.79 10.75 -2.18
C TRP A 36 13.86 11.06 -1.01
N LYS A 37 13.16 12.18 -1.13
CA LYS A 37 12.08 12.60 -0.22
C LYS A 37 10.96 13.30 -0.98
N SER A 38 9.74 13.18 -0.49
CA SER A 38 8.56 13.79 -1.10
C SER A 38 7.55 14.23 -0.05
N ASN A 39 7.07 15.46 -0.20
CA ASN A 39 6.00 16.05 0.61
C ASN A 39 4.60 15.86 -0.01
N LYS A 40 4.54 15.33 -1.24
CA LYS A 40 3.27 15.07 -1.95
C LYS A 40 2.57 13.81 -1.45
N MET A 41 3.22 13.04 -0.59
CA MET A 41 2.85 11.69 -0.22
C MET A 41 2.69 11.60 1.28
N GLN A 42 1.56 12.10 1.78
CA GLN A 42 1.24 12.08 3.20
C GLN A 42 0.55 10.77 3.54
N ALA A 43 1.31 9.68 3.50
CA ALA A 43 0.81 8.37 3.93
C ALA A 43 0.29 8.48 5.36
N THR A 44 -0.91 7.94 5.60
CA THR A 44 -1.62 8.16 6.87
C THR A 44 -1.23 7.14 7.92
N TYR A 45 -1.80 5.93 7.86
CA TYR A 45 -1.56 4.81 8.78
C TYR A 45 -0.97 3.60 8.07
N ALA A 46 -1.44 3.34 6.84
CA ALA A 46 -1.03 2.22 6.03
C ALA A 46 0.47 2.23 5.70
N THR A 47 1.08 1.05 5.82
CA THR A 47 2.47 0.80 5.40
C THR A 47 2.52 0.71 3.87
N PRO A 48 3.41 1.45 3.19
CA PRO A 48 3.53 1.36 1.75
C PRO A 48 4.13 0.01 1.33
N VAL A 49 3.68 -0.51 0.19
CA VAL A 49 4.16 -1.77 -0.39
C VAL A 49 5.03 -1.50 -1.61
N TYR A 50 6.19 -2.14 -1.69
CA TYR A 50 7.04 -2.10 -2.88
C TYR A 50 6.80 -3.33 -3.75
N TYR A 51 6.65 -3.11 -5.05
CA TYR A 51 6.50 -4.18 -6.03
C TYR A 51 7.00 -3.72 -7.40
N GLN A 52 7.87 -4.51 -8.03
CA GLN A 52 8.41 -4.28 -9.38
C GLN A 52 8.90 -2.83 -9.62
N GLY A 53 9.81 -2.35 -8.77
CA GLY A 53 10.39 -1.01 -8.92
C GLY A 53 9.50 0.14 -8.45
N LYS A 54 8.28 -0.14 -7.96
CA LYS A 54 7.29 0.87 -7.62
C LYS A 54 6.89 0.77 -6.16
N VAL A 55 6.65 1.91 -5.53
CA VAL A 55 6.08 2.00 -4.20
C VAL A 55 4.61 2.40 -4.31
N TYR A 56 3.74 1.61 -3.72
CA TYR A 56 2.30 1.87 -3.63
C TYR A 56 1.95 2.32 -2.22
N ALA A 57 1.45 3.54 -2.11
CA ALA A 57 1.17 4.18 -0.82
C ALA A 57 -0.27 4.71 -0.77
N LEU A 58 -0.90 4.55 0.40
CA LEU A 58 -2.25 5.03 0.64
C LEU A 58 -2.25 6.38 1.36
N THR A 59 -3.13 7.26 0.91
CA THR A 59 -3.64 8.39 1.69
C THR A 59 -5.12 8.14 1.99
N ASN A 60 -5.77 9.02 2.76
CA ASN A 60 -7.22 8.94 2.97
C ASN A 60 -8.06 9.19 1.70
N GLN A 61 -7.44 9.64 0.61
CA GLN A 61 -8.13 10.08 -0.61
C GLN A 61 -7.60 9.41 -1.88
N SER A 62 -6.51 8.64 -1.78
CA SER A 62 -5.87 8.07 -2.97
C SER A 62 -4.99 6.85 -2.70
N VAL A 63 -4.85 6.03 -3.74
CA VAL A 63 -3.71 5.12 -3.93
C VAL A 63 -2.73 5.83 -4.86
N ASN A 64 -1.45 5.88 -4.48
CA ASN A 64 -0.40 6.48 -5.28
C ASN A 64 0.60 5.41 -5.71
N ALA A 65 1.06 5.48 -6.96
CA ALA A 65 2.24 4.74 -7.40
C ALA A 65 3.40 5.67 -7.63
N ILE A 66 4.55 5.22 -7.18
CA ILE A 66 5.75 6.03 -7.06
C ILE A 66 6.89 5.23 -7.64
N ASP A 67 7.73 5.86 -8.43
CA ASP A 67 8.99 5.27 -8.85
C ASP A 67 9.90 5.06 -7.62
N GLY A 68 10.26 3.81 -7.33
CA GLY A 68 11.01 3.47 -6.12
C GLY A 68 12.43 4.01 -6.11
N ALA A 69 13.02 4.28 -7.28
CA ALA A 69 14.38 4.79 -7.42
C ALA A 69 14.46 6.31 -7.23
N SER A 70 13.49 7.07 -7.75
CA SER A 70 13.51 8.53 -7.78
C SER A 70 12.51 9.20 -6.83
N GLY A 71 11.52 8.48 -6.32
CA GLY A 71 10.42 9.04 -5.53
C GLY A 71 9.41 9.84 -6.37
N LYS A 72 9.49 9.78 -7.71
CA LYS A 72 8.58 10.47 -8.61
C LYS A 72 7.19 9.83 -8.56
N LEU A 73 6.14 10.64 -8.40
CA LEU A 73 4.76 10.19 -8.56
C LEU A 73 4.52 9.78 -10.02
N LEU A 74 4.16 8.51 -10.24
CA LEU A 74 3.82 7.96 -11.55
C LEU A 74 2.34 8.19 -11.84
N TRP A 75 1.48 7.82 -10.89
CA TRP A 75 0.04 8.05 -10.96
C TRP A 75 -0.58 8.13 -9.58
N GLN A 76 -1.79 8.68 -9.55
CA GLN A 76 -2.63 8.80 -8.37
C GLN A 76 -4.07 8.39 -8.74
N GLU A 77 -4.62 7.40 -8.05
CA GLU A 77 -6.00 6.96 -8.20
C GLU A 77 -6.83 7.45 -7.02
N ARG A 78 -8.02 8.00 -7.28
CA ARG A 78 -8.87 8.52 -6.21
C ARG A 78 -9.67 7.38 -5.60
N VAL A 79 -9.51 7.20 -4.29
CA VAL A 79 -10.28 6.24 -3.49
C VAL A 79 -10.74 6.88 -2.20
N THR A 80 -11.76 6.33 -1.57
CA THR A 80 -12.36 6.92 -0.36
C THR A 80 -11.92 6.15 0.88
N GLY A 81 -11.17 6.80 1.76
CA GLY A 81 -10.81 6.29 3.08
C GLY A 81 -11.89 6.51 4.16
N PRO A 82 -11.54 6.44 5.47
CA PRO A 82 -10.18 6.26 6.01
C PRO A 82 -9.61 4.86 5.80
N PHE A 83 -8.28 4.75 5.77
CA PHE A 83 -7.56 3.48 5.62
C PHE A 83 -6.68 3.23 6.85
N SER A 84 -7.02 2.20 7.63
CA SER A 84 -6.15 1.62 8.66
C SER A 84 -5.33 0.45 8.10
N ALA A 85 -5.95 -0.36 7.24
CA ALA A 85 -5.32 -1.50 6.59
C ALA A 85 -4.25 -1.06 5.57
N SER A 86 -3.13 -1.79 5.51
CA SER A 86 -2.10 -1.56 4.49
C SER A 86 -2.51 -2.14 3.13
N PRO A 87 -2.08 -1.55 2.00
CA PRO A 87 -2.24 -2.20 0.69
C PRO A 87 -1.45 -3.51 0.64
N VAL A 88 -1.97 -4.50 -0.08
CA VAL A 88 -1.22 -5.71 -0.45
C VAL A 88 -1.19 -5.89 -1.95
N VAL A 89 -0.13 -6.52 -2.45
CA VAL A 89 0.02 -6.81 -3.88
C VAL A 89 0.08 -8.31 -4.09
N ALA A 90 -0.71 -8.81 -5.04
CA ALA A 90 -0.68 -10.19 -5.51
C ALA A 90 -1.19 -10.26 -6.95
N ASP A 91 -0.57 -11.11 -7.77
CA ASP A 91 -0.99 -11.34 -9.16
C ASP A 91 -1.14 -10.04 -9.96
N ASP A 92 -0.14 -9.14 -9.85
CA ASP A 92 -0.09 -7.79 -10.44
C ASP A 92 -1.29 -6.89 -10.10
N LYS A 93 -1.94 -7.14 -8.95
CA LYS A 93 -3.07 -6.36 -8.44
C LYS A 93 -2.77 -5.83 -7.05
N ILE A 94 -3.19 -4.59 -6.82
CA ILE A 94 -3.13 -3.90 -5.54
C ILE A 94 -4.52 -4.02 -4.91
N TYR A 95 -4.59 -4.62 -3.73
CA TYR A 95 -5.81 -4.75 -2.95
C TYR A 95 -5.77 -3.75 -1.80
N VAL A 96 -6.81 -2.93 -1.71
CA VAL A 96 -6.98 -1.94 -0.63
C VAL A 96 -8.39 -2.03 -0.08
N VAL A 97 -8.51 -1.87 1.23
CA VAL A 97 -9.79 -1.89 1.93
C VAL A 97 -9.82 -0.75 2.94
N ASN A 98 -10.89 0.03 2.91
CA ASN A 98 -11.09 1.11 3.88
C ASN A 98 -11.75 0.58 5.17
N GLU A 99 -11.81 1.41 6.20
CA GLU A 99 -12.36 1.01 7.52
C GLU A 99 -13.85 0.64 7.49
N LYS A 100 -14.57 0.99 6.42
CA LYS A 100 -15.98 0.65 6.21
C LYS A 100 -16.16 -0.62 5.35
N GLY A 101 -15.08 -1.35 5.07
CA GLY A 101 -15.14 -2.59 4.29
C GLY A 101 -15.24 -2.39 2.78
N ARG A 102 -15.09 -1.15 2.28
CA ARG A 102 -15.05 -0.90 0.84
C ARG A 102 -13.70 -1.31 0.26
N ILE A 103 -13.74 -2.23 -0.69
CA ILE A 103 -12.58 -2.79 -1.36
C ILE A 103 -12.38 -2.11 -2.72
N PHE A 104 -11.14 -1.81 -3.04
CA PHE A 104 -10.72 -1.44 -4.39
C PHE A 104 -9.57 -2.37 -4.82
N VAL A 105 -9.66 -2.86 -6.06
CA VAL A 105 -8.62 -3.66 -6.70
C VAL A 105 -8.10 -2.86 -7.88
N LEU A 106 -6.81 -2.56 -7.89
CA LEU A 106 -6.16 -1.77 -8.93
C LEU A 106 -5.09 -2.61 -9.63
N GLN A 107 -4.77 -2.29 -10.88
CA GLN A 107 -3.58 -2.85 -11.53
C GLN A 107 -2.29 -2.24 -10.96
N THR A 108 -1.21 -3.01 -10.96
CA THR A 108 0.15 -2.47 -10.82
C THR A 108 0.62 -1.83 -12.14
N GLY A 109 1.83 -1.25 -12.15
CA GLY A 109 2.42 -0.64 -13.35
C GLY A 109 2.40 0.90 -13.35
N GLU A 110 2.53 1.49 -14.55
CA GLU A 110 2.74 2.93 -14.76
C GLU A 110 1.45 3.75 -14.97
N GLN A 111 0.31 3.08 -15.09
CA GLN A 111 -0.98 3.75 -15.25
C GLN A 111 -1.96 3.21 -14.22
N SER A 112 -2.79 4.11 -13.68
CA SER A 112 -3.86 3.69 -12.80
C SER A 112 -5.01 3.05 -13.58
N LYS A 113 -5.56 1.97 -13.03
CA LYS A 113 -6.83 1.37 -13.44
C LYS A 113 -7.43 0.58 -12.29
N ILE A 114 -8.66 0.93 -11.91
CA ILE A 114 -9.47 0.10 -11.03
C ILE A 114 -9.98 -1.10 -11.83
N LEU A 115 -9.64 -2.30 -11.38
CA LEU A 115 -10.06 -3.57 -11.97
C LEU A 115 -11.38 -4.07 -11.37
N GLY A 116 -11.67 -3.67 -10.13
CA GLY A 116 -12.92 -4.02 -9.46
C GLY A 116 -13.08 -3.30 -8.13
N THR A 117 -14.31 -3.28 -7.65
CA THR A 117 -14.67 -2.76 -6.33
C THR A 117 -15.60 -3.74 -5.64
N GLY A 118 -15.56 -3.77 -4.32
CA GLY A 118 -16.48 -4.55 -3.49
C GLY A 118 -16.87 -3.78 -2.25
N ASP A 119 -17.91 -4.25 -1.58
CA ASP A 119 -18.32 -3.73 -0.28
C ASP A 119 -18.66 -4.92 0.62
N LEU A 120 -18.01 -4.98 1.78
CA LEU A 120 -18.25 -6.01 2.79
C LEU A 120 -19.33 -5.60 3.78
N ASP A 121 -19.70 -4.31 3.82
CA ASP A 121 -20.56 -3.71 4.86
C ASP A 121 -20.13 -4.11 6.28
N ASP A 122 -18.81 -4.12 6.51
CA ASP A 122 -18.21 -4.53 7.78
C ASP A 122 -16.95 -3.72 8.09
N VAL A 123 -16.60 -3.64 9.37
CA VAL A 123 -15.43 -2.87 9.81
C VAL A 123 -14.15 -3.67 9.58
N ILE A 124 -13.28 -3.15 8.71
CA ILE A 124 -12.00 -3.78 8.37
C ILE A 124 -10.84 -2.86 8.75
N LEU A 125 -10.13 -3.22 9.82
CA LEU A 125 -8.91 -2.53 10.24
C LEU A 125 -7.65 -3.33 9.89
N ALA A 126 -7.79 -4.64 9.66
CA ALA A 126 -6.68 -5.54 9.40
C ALA A 126 -6.21 -5.45 7.95
N THR A 127 -4.89 -5.45 7.76
CA THR A 127 -4.26 -5.63 6.44
C THR A 127 -4.74 -6.95 5.82
N PRO A 128 -5.18 -6.98 4.56
CA PRO A 128 -5.59 -8.22 3.89
C PRO A 128 -4.44 -9.23 3.84
N ALA A 129 -4.76 -10.53 3.88
CA ALA A 129 -3.77 -11.59 3.71
C ALA A 129 -3.94 -12.27 2.35
N ILE A 130 -2.84 -12.73 1.77
CA ILE A 130 -2.84 -13.48 0.50
C ILE A 130 -2.29 -14.88 0.78
N ALA A 131 -3.08 -15.91 0.46
CA ALA A 131 -2.65 -17.31 0.59
C ALA A 131 -3.49 -18.19 -0.34
N ASP A 132 -2.91 -19.29 -0.83
CA ASP A 132 -3.59 -20.34 -1.60
C ASP A 132 -4.43 -19.83 -2.79
N GLY A 133 -3.94 -18.77 -3.46
CA GLY A 133 -4.64 -18.15 -4.60
C GLY A 133 -5.88 -17.34 -4.20
N ALA A 134 -6.03 -16.99 -2.92
CA ALA A 134 -7.12 -16.21 -2.38
C ALA A 134 -6.63 -14.95 -1.65
N VAL A 135 -7.53 -13.97 -1.52
CA VAL A 135 -7.37 -12.81 -0.63
C VAL A 135 -8.35 -12.92 0.52
N PHE A 136 -7.84 -12.65 1.72
CA PHE A 136 -8.58 -12.73 2.97
C PHE A 136 -8.70 -11.34 3.59
N PHE A 137 -9.92 -10.96 3.96
CA PHE A 137 -10.21 -9.74 4.71
C PHE A 137 -10.78 -10.12 6.07
N ARG A 138 -10.14 -9.66 7.15
CA ARG A 138 -10.57 -9.97 8.52
C ARG A 138 -11.27 -8.77 9.13
N SER A 139 -12.54 -8.95 9.50
CA SER A 139 -13.27 -8.03 10.37
C SER A 139 -13.13 -8.42 11.84
N ASP A 140 -13.91 -7.79 12.70
CA ASP A 140 -14.06 -8.20 14.10
C ASP A 140 -14.84 -9.53 14.25
N ARG A 141 -15.76 -9.82 13.33
CA ARG A 141 -16.68 -10.95 13.38
C ARG A 141 -16.33 -12.08 12.41
N TRP A 142 -15.74 -11.76 11.26
CA TRP A 142 -15.60 -12.69 10.14
C TRP A 142 -14.23 -12.64 9.49
N VAL A 143 -13.89 -13.72 8.79
CA VAL A 143 -12.83 -13.74 7.78
C VAL A 143 -13.48 -14.02 6.44
N TYR A 144 -13.49 -13.02 5.57
CA TYR A 144 -13.97 -13.12 4.20
C TYR A 144 -12.85 -13.67 3.31
N CYS A 145 -13.18 -14.62 2.43
CA CYS A 145 -12.26 -15.21 1.47
C CYS A 145 -12.77 -14.98 0.05
N PHE A 146 -11.93 -14.39 -0.81
CA PHE A 146 -12.21 -14.24 -2.23
C PHE A 146 -11.16 -14.98 -3.04
N GLN A 147 -11.63 -15.92 -3.86
CA GLN A 147 -10.80 -16.73 -4.73
C GLN A 147 -11.48 -16.86 -6.09
N SER A 148 -10.71 -16.77 -7.17
CA SER A 148 -11.23 -17.12 -8.49
C SER A 148 -11.54 -18.62 -8.56
N PRO A 149 -12.59 -19.06 -9.27
CA PRO A 149 -12.86 -20.47 -9.46
C PRO A 149 -11.60 -21.19 -9.95
N LYS A 150 -11.29 -22.35 -9.34
CA LYS A 150 -10.24 -23.22 -9.86
C LYS A 150 -10.67 -23.66 -11.26
N LYS A 151 -9.81 -23.41 -12.25
CA LYS A 151 -9.98 -23.95 -13.61
C LYS A 151 -9.83 -25.46 -13.59
#